data_AF-A0A3D2W6Z5-F1
#
_entry.id   AF-A0A3D2W6Z5-F1
#
_cell.length_a   1.000
_cell.length_b   1.000
_cell.length_c   1.000
_cell.angle_alpha   90.00
_cell.angle_beta   90.00
_cell.angle_gamma   90.00
#
_symmetry.space_group_name_H-M   'P 1'
#
loop_
_entity.id
_entity.type
_entity.pdbx_description
1 polymer ?
#
loop_
_entity_poly.entity_id
_entity_poly.type
_entity_poly.pdbx_seq_one_letter_code
_entity_poly.pdbx_strand_id
1 'polypeptide(L)'
;MVVQNSEVDIMFENEELRKWLLFVVLIVMTWGALQLNKTVFGLMRRKKNELKTEFFKRFNVAVILIVAVILGFWIFGALGQLWKTLLGGTAVITAVLAFTAQDIIKDILAGFMISVYKPFEIGNRIELENGTVGIVKDITMRHVALSLLDNTVCVIPNSKLNAMSVINYSYQQGLKAKQFSFHIAYNSDVRKAISVIREAIKSSSYTVPGIRKEYGMDYAPVYFMDFESSSLLLKTTVYYPPEVSTEVMTSDVNLRVDLALNENSIEIPYDFVNVVSRVPAEKENSGKLVRAGRPFVTEDMIVRADGTGMKEAVEKTEKFGKDCQLTGKEVLRLRLLSEEALTMMRSILQNSDAYYHIGRQKDTYYLHLKSHLNLDQEQRQQLLSVSSTGTNAAPMGLMAKISWMIRTTQYDKSPAQASLMNLGLIKGPDAEGTLASWSLKEYKEQLNTNKEKNTEAAAALDELNRSIVSSIADDVSVKITRTSVDLIIKKTF
;
A
#
# COMPACT_ATOMS: atom_id res chain seq x y z
N MET A 1 -0.77 -53.76 -77.80
CA MET A 1 -0.94 -53.72 -76.33
C MET A 1 -0.76 -52.28 -75.87
N VAL A 2 -1.83 -51.47 -75.91
CA VAL A 2 -1.87 -50.14 -75.29
C VAL A 2 -3.27 -49.99 -74.71
N VAL A 3 -3.53 -50.74 -73.64
CA VAL A 3 -4.76 -50.63 -72.83
C VAL A 3 -4.32 -50.88 -71.39
N GLN A 4 -3.73 -49.88 -70.73
CA GLN A 4 -3.62 -49.88 -69.26
C GLN A 4 -3.19 -48.56 -68.59
N ASN A 5 -3.37 -47.39 -69.21
CA ASN A 5 -3.06 -46.10 -68.55
C ASN A 5 -4.21 -45.08 -68.54
N SER A 6 -5.37 -45.37 -69.15
CA SER A 6 -6.46 -44.39 -69.21
C SER A 6 -7.19 -44.21 -67.87
N GLU A 7 -7.21 -45.21 -67.00
CA GLU A 7 -7.95 -45.10 -65.73
C GLU A 7 -7.25 -44.22 -64.69
N VAL A 8 -5.91 -44.17 -64.71
CA VAL A 8 -5.14 -43.36 -63.74
C VAL A 8 -5.22 -41.88 -64.09
N ASP A 9 -5.15 -41.51 -65.37
CA ASP A 9 -5.26 -40.12 -65.81
C ASP A 9 -6.68 -39.55 -65.59
N ILE A 10 -7.74 -40.37 -65.81
CA ILE A 10 -9.14 -39.98 -65.52
C ILE A 10 -9.36 -39.72 -64.03
N MET A 11 -8.64 -40.41 -63.14
CA MET A 11 -8.73 -40.24 -61.69
C MET A 11 -8.10 -38.91 -61.20
N PHE A 12 -7.11 -38.36 -61.91
CA PHE A 12 -6.48 -37.08 -61.57
C PHE A 12 -7.18 -35.85 -62.16
N GLU A 13 -8.01 -36.05 -63.17
CA GLU A 13 -8.77 -35.00 -63.85
C GLU A 13 -10.07 -34.65 -63.11
N ASN A 14 -10.62 -35.58 -62.33
CA ASN A 14 -11.79 -35.36 -61.49
C ASN A 14 -11.40 -34.73 -60.14
N GLU A 15 -11.83 -33.47 -59.95
CA GLU A 15 -11.51 -32.66 -58.77
C GLU A 15 -11.94 -33.32 -57.44
N GLU A 16 -13.07 -34.02 -57.42
CA GLU A 16 -13.58 -34.69 -56.22
C GLU A 16 -12.76 -35.95 -55.89
N LEU A 17 -12.42 -36.76 -56.90
CA LEU A 17 -11.58 -37.95 -56.70
C LEU A 17 -10.19 -37.56 -56.19
N ARG A 18 -9.62 -36.45 -56.69
CA ARG A 18 -8.35 -35.90 -56.22
C ARG A 18 -8.40 -35.48 -54.74
N LYS A 19 -9.49 -34.84 -54.29
CA LYS A 19 -9.67 -34.47 -52.87
C LYS A 19 -9.74 -35.70 -51.96
N TRP A 20 -10.48 -36.72 -52.36
CA TRP A 20 -10.56 -37.98 -51.60
C TRP A 20 -9.22 -38.71 -51.54
N LEU A 21 -8.46 -38.75 -52.65
CA LEU A 21 -7.11 -39.33 -52.65
C LEU A 21 -6.16 -38.58 -51.70
N LEU A 22 -6.15 -37.24 -51.74
CA LEU A 22 -5.34 -36.43 -50.81
C LEU A 22 -5.75 -36.64 -49.34
N PHE A 23 -7.05 -36.81 -49.08
CA PHE A 23 -7.56 -37.08 -47.73
C PHE A 23 -7.13 -38.45 -47.21
N VAL A 24 -7.16 -39.49 -48.05
CA VAL A 24 -6.64 -40.82 -47.71
C VAL A 24 -5.14 -40.77 -47.41
N VAL A 25 -4.36 -40.06 -48.23
CA VAL A 25 -2.92 -39.84 -47.99
C VAL A 25 -2.69 -39.13 -46.65
N LEU A 26 -3.50 -38.12 -46.32
CA LEU A 26 -3.42 -37.41 -45.04
C LEU A 26 -3.71 -38.33 -43.85
N ILE A 27 -4.70 -39.21 -43.94
CA ILE A 27 -5.00 -40.21 -42.88
C ILE A 27 -3.82 -41.15 -42.68
N VAL A 28 -3.23 -41.66 -43.77
CA VAL A 28 -2.07 -42.56 -43.71
C VAL A 28 -0.86 -41.84 -43.10
N MET A 29 -0.59 -40.60 -43.49
CA MET A 29 0.49 -39.78 -42.94
C MET A 29 0.28 -39.49 -41.44
N THR A 30 -0.95 -39.16 -41.04
CA THR A 30 -1.30 -38.89 -39.63
C THR A 30 -1.15 -40.15 -38.79
N TRP A 31 -1.60 -41.29 -39.30
CA TRP A 31 -1.44 -42.59 -38.64
C TRP A 31 0.04 -42.96 -38.48
N GLY A 32 0.84 -42.77 -39.53
CA GLY A 32 2.30 -42.95 -39.48
C GLY A 32 2.97 -42.05 -38.44
N ALA A 33 2.62 -40.76 -38.39
CA ALA A 33 3.14 -39.80 -37.41
C ALA A 33 2.78 -40.19 -35.96
N LEU A 34 1.57 -40.69 -35.70
CA LEU A 34 1.16 -41.16 -34.38
C LEU A 34 1.94 -42.42 -33.95
N GLN A 35 2.22 -43.33 -34.87
CA GLN A 35 3.03 -44.52 -34.58
C GLN A 35 4.50 -44.20 -34.35
N LEU A 36 5.06 -43.28 -35.14
CA LEU A 36 6.40 -42.72 -34.90
C LEU A 36 6.49 -42.08 -33.51
N ASN A 37 5.50 -41.25 -33.14
CA ASN A 37 5.45 -40.62 -31.82
C ASN A 37 5.42 -41.68 -30.69
N LYS A 38 4.56 -42.69 -30.79
CA LYS A 38 4.51 -43.80 -29.82
C LYS A 38 5.85 -44.53 -29.70
N THR A 39 6.54 -44.75 -30.81
CA THR A 39 7.82 -45.48 -30.85
C THR A 39 8.95 -44.65 -30.22
N VAL A 40 9.07 -43.38 -30.60
CA VAL A 40 10.09 -42.45 -30.07
C VAL A 40 9.94 -42.28 -28.55
N PHE A 41 8.71 -42.03 -28.07
CA PHE A 41 8.46 -41.88 -26.64
C PHE A 41 8.50 -43.23 -25.88
N GLY A 42 8.28 -44.36 -26.56
CA GLY A 42 8.49 -45.70 -26.01
C GLY A 42 9.97 -46.00 -25.74
N LEU A 43 10.87 -45.51 -26.59
CA LEU A 43 12.33 -45.65 -26.43
C LEU A 43 12.90 -44.70 -25.37
N MET A 44 12.32 -43.51 -25.21
CA MET A 44 12.74 -42.52 -24.19
C MET A 44 12.34 -42.88 -22.75
N ARG A 45 11.45 -43.87 -22.56
CA ARG A 45 10.97 -44.35 -21.24
C ARG A 45 12.06 -44.91 -20.32
N ARG A 46 13.30 -45.06 -20.80
CA ARG A 46 14.47 -45.49 -20.00
C ARG A 46 15.13 -44.35 -19.20
N LYS A 47 14.72 -43.08 -19.33
CA LYS A 47 15.27 -41.95 -18.54
C LYS A 47 14.22 -41.31 -17.61
N LYS A 48 14.58 -41.28 -16.32
CA LYS A 48 13.90 -40.91 -15.05
C LYS A 48 12.92 -39.71 -14.93
N ASN A 49 12.40 -39.09 -15.99
CA ASN A 49 11.50 -37.93 -15.88
C ASN A 49 10.07 -38.21 -16.38
N GLU A 50 9.36 -39.11 -15.68
CA GLU A 50 8.08 -39.68 -16.12
C GLU A 50 6.97 -38.64 -16.38
N LEU A 51 6.89 -37.61 -15.55
CA LEU A 51 5.85 -36.57 -15.70
C LEU A 51 6.08 -35.72 -16.97
N LYS A 52 7.29 -35.21 -17.17
CA LYS A 52 7.61 -34.37 -18.35
C LYS A 52 7.38 -35.18 -19.64
N THR A 53 7.82 -36.43 -19.69
CA THR A 53 7.68 -37.27 -20.89
C THR A 53 6.22 -37.57 -21.25
N GLU A 54 5.36 -37.82 -20.26
CA GLU A 54 3.93 -38.08 -20.50
C GLU A 54 3.18 -36.82 -20.93
N PHE A 55 3.51 -35.64 -20.36
CA PHE A 55 2.96 -34.36 -20.83
C PHE A 55 3.39 -34.05 -22.27
N PHE A 56 4.67 -34.18 -22.61
CA PHE A 56 5.16 -33.93 -23.98
C PHE A 56 4.59 -34.91 -25.00
N LYS A 57 4.39 -36.18 -24.64
CA LYS A 57 3.75 -37.17 -25.52
C LYS A 57 2.31 -36.77 -25.83
N ARG A 58 1.50 -36.45 -24.81
CA ARG A 58 0.11 -36.03 -24.98
C ARG A 58 0.00 -34.72 -25.77
N PHE A 59 0.91 -33.77 -25.49
CA PHE A 59 0.98 -32.51 -26.22
C PHE A 59 1.29 -32.73 -27.71
N ASN A 60 2.30 -33.54 -28.05
CA ASN A 60 2.65 -33.82 -29.44
C ASN A 60 1.52 -34.55 -30.19
N VAL A 61 0.84 -35.49 -29.54
CA VAL A 61 -0.34 -36.14 -30.14
C VAL A 61 -1.45 -35.13 -30.42
N ALA A 62 -1.73 -34.21 -29.49
CA ALA A 62 -2.71 -33.16 -29.70
C ALA A 62 -2.34 -32.25 -30.89
N VAL A 63 -1.07 -31.83 -31.00
CA VAL A 63 -0.57 -31.03 -32.12
C VAL A 63 -0.74 -31.76 -33.46
N ILE A 64 -0.33 -33.04 -33.54
CA ILE A 64 -0.47 -33.85 -34.76
C ILE A 64 -1.94 -33.92 -35.20
N LEU A 65 -2.86 -34.16 -34.26
CA LEU A 65 -4.29 -34.23 -34.56
C LEU A 65 -4.86 -32.87 -35.01
N ILE A 66 -4.49 -31.78 -34.34
CA ILE A 66 -4.93 -30.42 -34.71
C ILE A 66 -4.47 -30.08 -36.14
N VAL A 67 -3.20 -30.35 -36.46
CA VAL A 67 -2.65 -30.11 -37.81
C VAL A 67 -3.36 -30.96 -38.85
N ALA A 68 -3.60 -32.25 -38.57
CA ALA A 68 -4.34 -33.14 -39.48
C ALA A 68 -5.78 -32.65 -39.73
N VAL A 69 -6.47 -32.17 -38.70
CA VAL A 69 -7.82 -31.59 -38.83
C VAL A 69 -7.79 -30.33 -39.70
N ILE A 70 -6.84 -29.42 -39.48
CA ILE A 70 -6.68 -28.20 -40.28
C ILE A 70 -6.41 -28.53 -41.76
N LEU A 71 -5.49 -29.46 -42.03
CA LEU A 71 -5.17 -29.90 -43.39
C LEU A 71 -6.36 -30.61 -44.05
N GLY A 72 -7.13 -31.40 -43.29
CA GLY A 72 -8.36 -32.03 -43.78
C GLY A 72 -9.40 -31.00 -44.23
N PHE A 73 -9.63 -29.95 -43.44
CA PHE A 73 -10.50 -28.85 -43.84
C PHE A 73 -9.98 -28.05 -45.04
N TRP A 74 -8.66 -28.03 -45.26
CA TRP A 74 -8.03 -27.40 -46.42
C TRP A 74 -8.28 -28.15 -47.72
N ILE A 75 -8.17 -29.49 -47.71
CA ILE A 75 -8.39 -30.34 -48.88
C ILE A 75 -9.80 -30.18 -49.46
N PHE A 76 -10.83 -30.05 -48.61
CA PHE A 76 -12.21 -29.90 -49.06
C PHE A 76 -12.65 -28.46 -49.34
N GLY A 77 -11.75 -27.47 -49.25
CA GLY A 77 -12.09 -26.05 -49.43
C GLY A 77 -13.03 -25.47 -48.36
N ALA A 78 -13.46 -26.31 -47.40
CA ALA A 78 -14.35 -25.95 -46.30
C ALA A 78 -13.74 -24.92 -45.35
N LEU A 79 -12.41 -24.76 -45.35
CA LEU A 79 -11.74 -23.69 -44.61
C LEU A 79 -12.31 -22.32 -44.97
N GLY A 80 -12.62 -22.00 -46.23
CA GLY A 80 -13.11 -20.66 -46.58
C GLY A 80 -14.44 -20.29 -45.91
N GLN A 81 -15.33 -21.27 -45.76
CA GLN A 81 -16.65 -21.09 -45.14
C GLN A 81 -16.57 -21.23 -43.61
N LEU A 82 -15.75 -22.16 -43.12
CA LEU A 82 -15.40 -22.27 -41.70
C LEU A 82 -14.69 -21.03 -41.20
N TRP A 83 -13.74 -20.44 -41.93
CA TRP A 83 -13.10 -19.17 -41.56
C TRP A 83 -14.13 -18.06 -41.40
N LYS A 84 -15.13 -17.94 -42.29
CA LYS A 84 -16.19 -16.93 -42.18
C LYS A 84 -17.07 -17.15 -40.95
N THR A 85 -17.48 -18.39 -40.68
CA THR A 85 -18.28 -18.75 -39.48
C THR A 85 -17.46 -18.66 -38.19
N LEU A 86 -16.19 -19.04 -38.24
CA LEU A 86 -15.23 -18.96 -37.14
C LEU A 86 -14.87 -17.49 -36.87
N LEU A 87 -14.63 -16.63 -37.85
CA LEU A 87 -14.39 -15.20 -37.58
C LEU A 87 -15.60 -14.54 -36.89
N GLY A 88 -16.83 -14.98 -37.21
CA GLY A 88 -18.06 -14.49 -36.58
C GLY A 88 -18.26 -14.92 -35.11
N GLY A 89 -17.95 -16.17 -34.75
CA GLY A 89 -18.16 -16.70 -33.39
C GLY A 89 -16.89 -16.93 -32.55
N THR A 90 -15.75 -17.15 -33.20
CA THR A 90 -14.44 -17.42 -32.59
C THR A 90 -13.72 -16.13 -32.24
N ALA A 91 -14.16 -14.95 -32.67
CA ALA A 91 -13.62 -13.69 -32.18
C ALA A 91 -13.79 -13.58 -30.65
N VAL A 92 -14.96 -13.97 -30.14
CA VAL A 92 -15.24 -14.00 -28.69
C VAL A 92 -14.39 -15.06 -27.99
N ILE A 93 -14.31 -16.28 -28.55
CA ILE A 93 -13.52 -17.38 -27.97
C ILE A 93 -12.02 -17.02 -27.97
N THR A 94 -11.52 -16.44 -29.05
CA THR A 94 -10.12 -15.99 -29.18
C THR A 94 -9.83 -14.85 -28.20
N ALA A 95 -10.75 -13.90 -28.03
CA ALA A 95 -10.62 -12.84 -27.04
C ALA A 95 -10.55 -13.43 -25.62
N VAL A 96 -11.44 -14.34 -25.26
CA VAL A 96 -11.44 -15.01 -23.94
C VAL A 96 -10.14 -15.78 -23.71
N LEU A 97 -9.66 -16.52 -24.70
CA LEU A 97 -8.37 -17.22 -24.63
C LEU A 97 -7.20 -16.23 -24.47
N ALA A 98 -7.21 -15.12 -25.21
CA ALA A 98 -6.18 -14.09 -25.10
C ALA A 98 -6.19 -13.40 -23.73
N PHE A 99 -7.36 -13.08 -23.19
CA PHE A 99 -7.51 -12.53 -21.84
C PHE A 99 -7.03 -13.52 -20.77
N THR A 100 -7.33 -14.81 -20.94
CA THR A 100 -6.88 -15.86 -20.00
C THR A 100 -5.37 -16.06 -20.05
N ALA A 101 -4.77 -16.01 -21.25
CA ALA A 101 -3.34 -16.18 -21.45
C ALA A 101 -2.51 -14.90 -21.19
N GLN A 102 -3.18 -13.76 -20.97
CA GLN A 102 -2.55 -12.45 -20.91
C GLN A 102 -1.42 -12.40 -19.87
N ASP A 103 -1.64 -12.96 -18.68
CA ASP A 103 -0.66 -12.93 -17.59
C ASP A 103 0.56 -13.81 -17.87
N ILE A 104 0.37 -14.96 -18.53
CA ILE A 104 1.46 -15.82 -18.95
C ILE A 104 2.35 -15.10 -19.98
N ILE A 105 1.73 -14.43 -20.94
CA ILE A 105 2.46 -13.68 -21.98
C ILE A 105 3.21 -12.50 -21.34
N LYS A 106 2.57 -11.76 -20.42
CA LYS A 106 3.22 -10.68 -19.66
C LYS A 106 4.45 -11.18 -18.90
N ASP A 107 4.35 -12.32 -18.21
CA ASP A 107 5.47 -12.90 -17.48
C ASP A 107 6.63 -13.27 -18.41
N ILE A 108 6.34 -13.86 -19.58
CA ILE A 108 7.37 -14.24 -20.56
C ILE A 108 8.08 -13.00 -21.12
N LEU A 109 7.32 -11.98 -21.52
CA LEU A 109 7.88 -10.72 -22.03
C LEU A 109 8.71 -10.00 -20.94
N ALA A 110 8.22 -9.98 -19.70
CA ALA A 110 8.97 -9.42 -18.59
C ALA A 110 10.26 -10.21 -18.29
N GLY A 111 10.21 -11.54 -18.36
CA GLY A 111 11.40 -12.40 -18.23
C GLY A 111 12.44 -12.12 -19.31
N PHE A 112 11.99 -11.93 -20.56
CA PHE A 112 12.86 -11.51 -21.66
C PHE A 112 13.50 -10.14 -21.37
N MET A 113 12.74 -9.15 -20.94
CA MET A 113 13.27 -7.82 -20.60
C MET A 113 14.30 -7.86 -19.46
N ILE A 114 14.03 -8.63 -18.41
CA ILE A 114 14.99 -8.85 -17.31
C ILE A 114 16.27 -9.48 -17.85
N SER A 115 16.17 -10.46 -18.75
CA SER A 115 17.34 -11.12 -19.34
C SER A 115 18.15 -10.21 -20.27
N VAL A 116 17.50 -9.27 -20.97
CA VAL A 116 18.16 -8.35 -21.91
C VAL A 116 18.81 -7.18 -21.17
N TYR A 117 18.07 -6.52 -20.28
CA TYR A 117 18.56 -5.33 -19.57
C TYR A 117 19.33 -5.64 -18.30
N LYS A 118 19.20 -6.86 -17.76
CA LYS A 118 19.92 -7.37 -16.59
C LYS A 118 19.98 -6.35 -15.43
N PRO A 119 18.83 -5.87 -14.90
CA PRO A 119 18.82 -4.99 -13.73
C PRO A 119 19.43 -5.67 -12.48
N PHE A 120 19.44 -7.00 -12.47
CA PHE A 120 20.12 -7.84 -11.48
C PHE A 120 20.49 -9.18 -12.12
N GLU A 121 21.48 -9.85 -11.54
CA GLU A 121 21.94 -11.18 -11.95
C GLU A 121 21.80 -12.20 -10.81
N ILE A 122 21.92 -13.48 -11.15
CA ILE A 122 21.97 -14.57 -10.15
C ILE A 122 23.12 -14.31 -9.18
N GLY A 123 22.84 -14.42 -7.88
CA GLY A 123 23.76 -14.11 -6.79
C GLY A 123 23.70 -12.67 -6.30
N ASN A 124 22.99 -11.75 -6.98
CA ASN A 124 22.80 -10.39 -6.49
C ASN A 124 21.87 -10.37 -5.27
N ARG A 125 22.19 -9.53 -4.28
CA ARG A 125 21.29 -9.20 -3.19
C ARG A 125 20.39 -8.05 -3.61
N ILE A 126 19.09 -8.30 -3.65
CA ILE A 126 18.09 -7.30 -4.03
C ILE A 126 17.09 -7.08 -2.91
N GLU A 127 16.49 -5.89 -2.90
CA GLU A 127 15.36 -5.53 -2.06
C GLU A 127 14.21 -5.03 -2.93
N LEU A 128 13.01 -5.50 -2.57
CA LEU A 128 11.77 -5.19 -3.26
C LEU A 128 11.04 -4.06 -2.55
N GLU A 129 10.14 -3.39 -3.25
CA GLU A 129 9.34 -2.26 -2.73
C GLU A 129 8.58 -2.56 -1.42
N ASN A 130 8.22 -3.82 -1.17
CA ASN A 130 7.54 -4.24 0.06
C ASN A 130 8.50 -4.52 1.24
N GLY A 131 9.79 -4.23 1.10
CA GLY A 131 10.84 -4.49 2.09
C GLY A 131 11.37 -5.92 2.11
N THR A 132 10.97 -6.77 1.16
CA THR A 132 11.51 -8.13 1.06
C THR A 132 12.94 -8.08 0.55
N VAL A 133 13.90 -8.61 1.33
CA VAL A 133 15.31 -8.68 0.96
C VAL A 133 15.72 -10.13 0.72
N GLY A 134 16.39 -10.40 -0.40
CA GLY A 134 16.85 -11.75 -0.72
C GLY A 134 17.96 -11.78 -1.77
N ILE A 135 18.56 -12.94 -1.94
CA ILE A 135 19.59 -13.19 -2.96
C ILE A 135 18.95 -13.90 -4.15
N VAL A 136 19.17 -13.39 -5.36
CA VAL A 136 18.64 -13.99 -6.59
C VAL A 136 19.24 -15.39 -6.78
N LYS A 137 18.40 -16.43 -6.69
CA LYS A 137 18.81 -17.82 -6.80
C LYS A 137 18.68 -18.36 -8.21
N ASP A 138 17.57 -18.03 -8.87
CA ASP A 138 17.27 -18.50 -10.23
C ASP A 138 16.38 -17.50 -10.97
N ILE A 139 16.54 -17.44 -12.30
CA ILE A 139 15.75 -16.59 -13.20
C ILE A 139 15.23 -17.50 -14.32
N THR A 140 13.91 -17.73 -14.35
CA THR A 140 13.24 -18.51 -15.38
C THR A 140 12.47 -17.61 -16.34
N MET A 141 11.92 -18.19 -17.41
CA MET A 141 11.05 -17.48 -18.36
C MET A 141 9.82 -16.84 -17.69
N ARG A 142 9.31 -17.38 -16.57
CA ARG A 142 8.07 -16.92 -15.94
C ARG A 142 8.28 -16.24 -14.58
N HIS A 143 9.31 -16.61 -13.84
CA HIS A 143 9.51 -16.13 -12.47
C HIS A 143 10.98 -16.03 -12.10
N VAL A 144 11.25 -15.21 -11.08
CA VAL A 144 12.52 -15.15 -10.36
C VAL A 144 12.34 -15.80 -9.00
N ALA A 145 13.33 -16.58 -8.57
CA ALA A 145 13.39 -17.16 -7.24
C ALA A 145 14.42 -16.43 -6.40
N LEU A 146 14.01 -15.92 -5.23
CA LEU A 146 14.88 -15.26 -4.26
C LEU A 146 15.07 -16.18 -3.04
N SER A 147 16.31 -16.39 -2.63
CA SER A 147 16.63 -17.00 -1.34
C SER A 147 16.55 -15.92 -0.26
N LEU A 148 15.64 -16.11 0.70
CA LEU A 148 15.47 -15.23 1.85
C LEU A 148 16.47 -15.62 2.97
N LEU A 149 16.55 -14.77 4.00
CA LEU A 149 17.49 -14.95 5.13
C LEU A 149 17.16 -16.17 6.00
N ASP A 150 15.90 -16.58 6.04
CA ASP A 150 15.39 -17.75 6.78
C ASP A 150 15.51 -19.06 5.98
N ASN A 151 16.34 -19.05 4.92
CA ASN A 151 16.55 -20.18 4.01
C ASN A 151 15.27 -20.63 3.27
N THR A 152 14.24 -19.76 3.21
CA THR A 152 13.07 -19.98 2.36
C THR A 152 13.28 -19.39 0.97
N VAL A 153 12.48 -19.85 0.00
CA VAL A 153 12.54 -19.37 -1.39
C VAL A 153 11.26 -18.61 -1.72
N CYS A 154 11.40 -17.32 -2.01
CA CYS A 154 10.33 -16.48 -2.52
C CYS A 154 10.30 -16.56 -4.06
N VAL A 155 9.21 -17.07 -4.63
CA VAL A 155 9.04 -17.18 -6.09
C VAL A 155 8.12 -16.07 -6.58
N ILE A 156 8.61 -15.23 -7.48
CA ILE A 156 7.93 -14.00 -7.92
C ILE A 156 7.75 -14.03 -9.44
N PRO A 157 6.52 -13.92 -9.96
CA PRO A 157 6.28 -13.79 -11.39
C PRO A 157 7.03 -12.59 -11.98
N ASN A 158 7.62 -12.77 -13.16
CA ASN A 158 8.45 -11.76 -13.80
C ASN A 158 7.69 -10.46 -14.08
N SER A 159 6.41 -10.55 -14.48
CA SER A 159 5.59 -9.36 -14.73
C SER A 159 5.40 -8.51 -13.48
N LYS A 160 5.21 -9.16 -12.33
CA LYS A 160 5.07 -8.49 -11.03
C LYS A 160 6.40 -7.86 -10.60
N LEU A 161 7.51 -8.58 -10.77
CA LEU A 161 8.84 -8.11 -10.41
C LEU A 161 9.28 -6.91 -11.28
N ASN A 162 8.97 -6.94 -12.57
CA ASN A 162 9.29 -5.87 -13.50
C ASN A 162 8.43 -4.61 -13.28
N ALA A 163 7.29 -4.73 -12.60
CA ALA A 163 6.40 -3.61 -12.29
C ALA A 163 6.72 -2.91 -10.95
N MET A 164 7.55 -3.51 -10.10
CA MET A 164 7.94 -2.94 -8.81
C MET A 164 9.33 -2.32 -8.85
N SER A 165 9.60 -1.39 -7.92
CA SER A 165 10.97 -0.91 -7.71
C SER A 165 11.84 -2.01 -7.12
N VAL A 166 13.05 -2.18 -7.67
CA VAL A 166 14.04 -3.15 -7.20
C VAL A 166 15.34 -2.42 -6.88
N ILE A 167 15.76 -2.49 -5.62
CA ILE A 167 17.04 -1.97 -5.16
C ILE A 167 18.05 -3.11 -5.26
N ASN A 168 19.04 -2.98 -6.14
CA ASN A 168 20.10 -3.97 -6.28
C ASN A 168 21.36 -3.53 -5.52
N TYR A 169 21.65 -4.17 -4.40
CA TYR A 169 22.83 -3.91 -3.57
C TYR A 169 24.14 -4.42 -4.17
N SER A 170 24.06 -5.20 -5.25
CA SER A 170 25.18 -5.86 -5.94
C SER A 170 25.43 -5.32 -7.35
N TYR A 171 24.74 -4.25 -7.77
CA TYR A 171 24.74 -3.78 -9.17
C TYR A 171 26.09 -3.18 -9.63
N GLN A 172 26.84 -2.52 -8.73
CA GLN A 172 28.11 -1.86 -9.08
C GLN A 172 29.29 -2.43 -8.28
N GLN A 173 30.40 -2.66 -8.98
CA GLN A 173 31.71 -2.97 -8.42
C GLN A 173 32.45 -1.70 -8.00
N GLY A 174 31.78 -0.83 -7.24
CA GLY A 174 32.31 0.42 -6.73
C GLY A 174 32.23 0.48 -5.21
N LEU A 175 32.70 1.59 -4.65
CA LEU A 175 32.51 1.87 -3.23
C LEU A 175 31.01 2.00 -2.94
N LYS A 176 30.55 1.27 -1.92
CA LYS A 176 29.22 1.48 -1.37
C LYS A 176 29.21 2.76 -0.56
N ALA A 177 28.06 3.42 -0.50
CA ALA A 177 27.87 4.62 0.30
C ALA A 177 26.65 4.46 1.21
N LYS A 178 26.76 4.89 2.45
CA LYS A 178 25.63 4.97 3.38
C LYS A 178 25.59 6.33 4.04
N GLN A 179 24.41 6.93 4.11
CA GLN A 179 24.18 8.13 4.88
C GLN A 179 23.92 7.77 6.34
N PHE A 180 24.60 8.45 7.25
CA PHE A 180 24.42 8.38 8.69
C PHE A 180 23.79 9.67 9.19
N SER A 181 22.97 9.53 10.22
CA SER A 181 22.33 10.62 10.95
C SER A 181 22.71 10.48 12.43
N PHE A 182 23.28 11.52 13.00
CA PHE A 182 23.65 11.59 14.41
C PHE A 182 22.93 12.78 15.04
N HIS A 183 22.38 12.58 16.23
CA HIS A 183 21.64 13.60 16.97
C HIS A 183 22.46 14.00 18.19
N ILE A 184 22.63 15.31 18.39
CA ILE A 184 23.32 15.86 19.57
C ILE A 184 22.41 16.83 20.31
N ALA A 185 22.63 17.00 21.62
CA ALA A 185 21.83 17.89 22.44
C ALA A 185 22.03 19.38 22.07
N TYR A 186 21.01 20.20 22.29
CA TYR A 186 21.01 21.64 21.97
C TYR A 186 22.10 22.44 22.69
N ASN A 187 22.58 21.95 23.83
CA ASN A 187 23.66 22.57 24.62
C ASN A 187 25.06 22.18 24.13
N SER A 188 25.18 21.31 23.12
CA SER A 188 26.47 20.81 22.63
C SER A 188 27.13 21.77 21.64
N ASP A 189 28.46 21.85 21.65
CA ASP A 189 29.22 22.56 20.63
C ASP A 189 29.19 21.80 19.30
N VAL A 190 28.38 22.29 18.36
CA VAL A 190 28.19 21.70 17.03
C VAL A 190 29.50 21.56 16.26
N ARG A 191 30.41 22.55 16.35
CA ARG A 191 31.68 22.50 15.62
C ARG A 191 32.59 21.42 16.20
N LYS A 192 32.62 21.29 17.53
CA LYS A 192 33.33 20.20 18.21
C LYS A 192 32.73 18.84 17.87
N ALA A 193 31.41 18.71 17.85
CA ALA A 193 30.75 17.46 17.49
C ALA A 193 31.06 17.02 16.06
N ILE A 194 31.04 17.95 15.10
CA ILE A 194 31.41 17.70 13.71
C ILE A 194 32.84 17.16 13.60
N SER A 195 33.81 17.73 14.31
CA SER A 195 35.20 17.26 14.26
C SER A 195 35.37 15.89 14.91
N VAL A 196 34.76 15.67 16.08
CA VAL A 196 34.81 14.39 16.81
C VAL A 196 34.19 13.25 15.98
N ILE A 197 32.99 13.45 15.42
CA ILE A 197 32.32 12.45 14.57
C ILE A 197 33.16 12.15 13.33
N ARG A 198 33.73 13.18 12.71
CA ARG A 198 34.58 13.01 11.52
C ARG A 198 35.81 12.16 11.82
N GLU A 199 36.52 12.42 12.92
CA GLU A 199 37.69 11.64 13.30
C GLU A 199 37.33 10.21 13.71
N ALA A 200 36.21 10.01 14.41
CA ALA A 200 35.70 8.68 14.75
C ALA A 200 35.41 7.84 13.49
N ILE A 201 34.77 8.43 12.48
CA ILE A 201 34.49 7.75 11.20
C ILE A 201 35.76 7.41 10.44
N LYS A 202 36.74 8.32 10.39
CA LYS A 202 38.04 8.07 9.75
C LYS A 202 38.83 6.94 10.41
N SER A 203 38.67 6.75 11.71
CA SER A 203 39.35 5.68 12.46
C SER A 203 38.84 4.28 12.13
N SER A 204 37.68 4.15 11.46
CA SER A 204 37.16 2.86 11.02
C SER A 204 37.99 2.31 9.86
N SER A 205 38.39 1.05 9.97
CA SER A 205 39.12 0.31 8.92
C SER A 205 38.30 0.10 7.65
N TYR A 206 36.98 0.22 7.74
CA TYR A 206 36.08 0.04 6.62
C TYR A 206 35.79 1.35 5.88
N THR A 207 36.07 2.51 6.48
CA THR A 207 35.87 3.81 5.84
C THR A 207 36.99 4.06 4.83
N VAL A 208 36.61 4.33 3.60
CA VAL A 208 37.56 4.71 2.55
C VAL A 208 37.40 6.18 2.15
N PRO A 209 38.48 6.80 1.64
CA PRO A 209 38.41 8.13 1.07
C PRO A 209 37.42 8.16 -0.12
N GLY A 210 36.51 9.15 -0.11
CA GLY A 210 35.44 9.27 -1.10
C GLY A 210 35.92 9.78 -2.47
N ILE A 211 35.02 9.71 -3.47
CA ILE A 211 35.29 10.04 -4.88
C ILE A 211 35.62 11.54 -5.11
N ARG A 212 35.34 12.43 -4.14
CA ARG A 212 35.58 13.88 -4.25
C ARG A 212 37.03 14.30 -3.98
N LYS A 213 38.02 13.47 -4.35
CA LYS A 213 39.43 13.86 -4.32
C LYS A 213 39.70 15.15 -5.13
N GLU A 214 38.93 15.38 -6.19
CA GLU A 214 38.99 16.58 -7.03
C GLU A 214 38.75 17.89 -6.25
N TYR A 215 38.03 17.84 -5.13
CA TYR A 215 37.78 18.99 -4.25
C TYR A 215 38.70 19.02 -3.02
N GLY A 216 39.78 18.23 -3.00
CA GLY A 216 40.73 18.16 -1.88
C GLY A 216 40.14 17.58 -0.59
N MET A 217 39.02 16.85 -0.67
CA MET A 217 38.39 16.21 0.47
C MET A 217 38.61 14.70 0.43
N ASP A 218 39.48 14.21 1.30
CA ASP A 218 39.71 12.76 1.43
C ASP A 218 38.45 12.03 1.91
N TYR A 219 37.71 12.60 2.87
CA TYR A 219 36.50 11.99 3.42
C TYR A 219 35.32 12.96 3.33
N ALA A 220 34.09 12.41 3.27
CA ALA A 220 32.90 13.23 3.29
C ALA A 220 32.84 14.07 4.58
N PRO A 221 32.49 15.35 4.49
CA PRO A 221 32.31 16.18 5.67
C PRO A 221 31.06 15.76 6.45
N VAL A 222 31.01 16.13 7.72
CA VAL A 222 29.81 16.05 8.56
C VAL A 222 29.11 17.40 8.49
N TYR A 223 27.86 17.39 8.05
CA TYR A 223 27.04 18.58 7.90
C TYR A 223 26.08 18.72 9.07
N PHE A 224 25.88 19.94 9.54
CA PHE A 224 24.74 20.28 10.37
C PHE A 224 23.54 20.57 9.46
N MET A 225 22.47 19.78 9.60
CA MET A 225 21.39 19.73 8.62
C MET A 225 20.13 20.42 9.10
N ASP A 226 19.72 20.20 10.35
CA ASP A 226 18.45 20.71 10.85
C ASP A 226 18.40 20.84 12.38
N PHE A 227 17.49 21.68 12.85
CA PHE A 227 17.08 21.80 14.25
C PHE A 227 15.79 20.98 14.45
N GLU A 228 15.92 19.77 15.02
CA GLU A 228 14.78 18.90 15.31
C GLU A 228 14.15 19.22 16.68
N SER A 229 13.00 18.61 16.98
CA SER A 229 12.21 18.94 18.19
C SER A 229 12.98 18.82 19.51
N SER A 230 13.90 17.86 19.63
CA SER A 230 14.70 17.60 20.83
C SER A 230 16.20 17.47 20.56
N SER A 231 16.66 17.68 19.32
CA SER A 231 18.06 17.45 18.95
C SER A 231 18.54 18.32 17.78
N LEU A 232 19.85 18.39 17.62
CA LEU A 232 20.52 18.95 16.45
C LEU A 232 20.97 17.81 15.53
N LEU A 233 20.50 17.81 14.29
CA LEU A 233 20.75 16.73 13.33
C LEU A 233 22.06 16.97 12.55
N LEU A 234 23.00 16.05 12.70
CA LEU A 234 24.22 15.96 11.91
C LEU A 234 24.12 14.81 10.89
N LYS A 235 24.46 15.05 9.62
CA LYS A 235 24.50 14.01 8.59
C LYS A 235 25.84 13.93 7.90
N THR A 236 26.22 12.71 7.52
CA THR A 236 27.41 12.47 6.70
C THR A 236 27.22 11.21 5.84
N THR A 237 27.99 11.12 4.77
CA THR A 237 27.95 9.96 3.86
C THR A 237 29.27 9.22 3.97
N VAL A 238 29.23 7.97 4.39
CA VAL A 238 30.42 7.15 4.55
C VAL A 238 30.54 6.18 3.38
N TYR A 239 31.72 6.16 2.75
CA TYR A 239 32.05 5.24 1.66
C TYR A 239 32.83 4.05 2.21
N TYR A 240 32.54 2.84 1.72
CA TYR A 240 33.15 1.60 2.17
C TYR A 240 33.27 0.56 1.04
N PRO A 241 34.20 -0.41 1.15
CA PRO A 241 34.39 -1.45 0.15
C PRO A 241 33.15 -2.32 -0.05
N PRO A 242 32.90 -2.82 -1.29
CA PRO A 242 31.71 -3.61 -1.59
C PRO A 242 31.65 -4.96 -0.86
N GLU A 243 32.79 -5.49 -0.41
CA GLU A 243 32.91 -6.75 0.34
C GLU A 243 32.33 -6.65 1.75
N VAL A 244 32.29 -5.44 2.32
CA VAL A 244 31.77 -5.20 3.66
C VAL A 244 30.25 -5.10 3.60
N SER A 245 29.57 -5.84 4.47
CA SER A 245 28.11 -5.72 4.64
C SER A 245 27.77 -4.33 5.17
N THR A 246 26.65 -3.78 4.68
CA THR A 246 26.12 -2.50 5.14
C THR A 246 25.91 -2.50 6.65
N GLU A 247 25.43 -3.62 7.20
CA GLU A 247 25.13 -3.83 8.62
C GLU A 247 26.41 -3.83 9.47
N VAL A 248 27.46 -4.54 9.04
CA VAL A 248 28.77 -4.55 9.72
C VAL A 248 29.37 -3.15 9.77
N MET A 249 29.38 -2.46 8.62
CA MET A 249 29.88 -1.08 8.53
C MET A 249 29.08 -0.12 9.42
N THR A 250 27.76 -0.27 9.44
CA THR A 250 26.87 0.56 10.26
C THR A 250 27.16 0.39 11.74
N SER A 251 27.29 -0.85 12.20
CA SER A 251 27.59 -1.13 13.61
C SER A 251 28.95 -0.56 14.01
N ASP A 252 29.97 -0.73 13.16
CA ASP A 252 31.33 -0.30 13.44
C ASP A 252 31.43 1.24 13.60
N VAL A 253 30.79 1.98 12.68
CA VAL A 253 30.73 3.45 12.72
C VAL A 253 29.92 3.94 13.91
N ASN A 254 28.73 3.37 14.16
CA ASN A 254 27.88 3.80 15.27
C ASN A 254 28.58 3.63 16.62
N LEU A 255 29.24 2.48 16.84
CA LEU A 255 29.99 2.23 18.09
C LEU A 255 31.14 3.21 18.29
N ARG A 256 31.89 3.53 17.22
CA ARG A 256 33.00 4.51 17.31
C ARG A 256 32.49 5.92 17.59
N VAL A 257 31.43 6.32 16.92
CA VAL A 257 30.83 7.64 17.13
C VAL A 257 30.27 7.74 18.54
N ASP A 258 29.57 6.73 19.03
CA ASP A 258 29.07 6.69 20.41
C ASP A 258 30.21 6.84 21.44
N LEU A 259 31.27 6.04 21.32
CA LEU A 259 32.45 6.14 22.19
C LEU A 259 33.08 7.54 22.13
N ALA A 260 33.29 8.07 20.92
CA ALA A 260 33.95 9.36 20.72
C ALA A 260 33.10 10.53 21.26
N LEU A 261 31.78 10.48 21.12
CA LEU A 261 30.86 11.48 21.68
C LEU A 261 30.89 11.42 23.22
N ASN A 262 30.83 10.23 23.80
CA ASN A 262 30.89 10.01 25.24
C ASN A 262 32.22 10.51 25.85
N GLU A 263 33.36 10.18 25.24
CA GLU A 263 34.69 10.65 25.67
C GLU A 263 34.83 12.18 25.62
N ASN A 264 34.13 12.83 24.70
CA ASN A 264 34.17 14.29 24.52
C ASN A 264 33.07 15.04 25.27
N SER A 265 32.28 14.33 26.10
CA SER A 265 31.13 14.85 26.85
C SER A 265 30.10 15.53 25.95
N ILE A 266 29.84 14.95 24.78
CA ILE A 266 28.79 15.40 23.86
C ILE A 266 27.58 14.49 24.08
N GLU A 267 26.49 15.08 24.55
CA GLU A 267 25.28 14.35 24.92
C GLU A 267 24.45 13.97 23.68
N ILE A 268 24.07 12.69 23.61
CA ILE A 268 23.05 12.21 22.69
C ILE A 268 21.69 12.38 23.39
N PRO A 269 20.80 13.25 22.88
CA PRO A 269 19.59 13.62 23.60
C PRO A 269 18.55 12.49 23.56
N TYR A 270 17.83 12.34 24.66
CA TYR A 270 16.54 11.66 24.68
C TYR A 270 15.44 12.61 24.19
N ASP A 271 14.24 12.06 23.97
CA ASP A 271 13.06 12.89 23.73
C ASP A 271 12.82 13.85 24.91
N PHE A 272 12.92 15.15 24.63
CA PHE A 272 12.79 16.18 25.64
C PHE A 272 11.34 16.67 25.72
N VAL A 273 10.73 16.56 26.91
CA VAL A 273 9.38 17.08 27.18
C VAL A 273 9.47 18.14 28.26
N ASN A 274 9.13 19.38 27.91
CA ASN A 274 9.03 20.46 28.89
C ASN A 274 7.70 20.37 29.65
N VAL A 275 7.72 19.91 30.90
CA VAL A 275 6.54 19.85 31.76
C VAL A 275 6.40 21.15 32.54
N VAL A 276 5.51 22.03 32.08
CA VAL A 276 5.19 23.27 32.77
C VAL A 276 4.07 23.00 33.78
N SER A 277 4.43 22.67 35.02
CA SER A 277 3.47 22.60 36.12
C SER A 277 3.06 24.01 36.54
N ARG A 278 1.78 24.36 36.38
CA ARG A 278 1.22 25.57 36.97
C ARG A 278 0.79 25.25 38.39
N VAL A 279 1.58 25.68 39.37
CA VAL A 279 1.08 25.81 40.74
C VAL A 279 -0.10 26.80 40.68
N PRO A 280 -1.32 26.42 41.12
CA PRO A 280 -2.44 27.35 41.17
C PRO A 280 -2.04 28.48 42.12
N ALA A 281 -1.88 29.69 41.60
CA ALA A 281 -1.70 30.86 42.44
C ALA A 281 -2.90 30.94 43.40
N GLU A 282 -2.63 31.06 44.70
CA GLU A 282 -3.64 31.38 45.69
C GLU A 282 -4.45 32.58 45.21
N LYS A 283 -5.78 32.45 45.22
CA LYS A 283 -6.70 33.50 44.79
C LYS A 283 -6.64 34.65 45.78
N GLU A 284 -5.74 35.58 45.56
CA GLU A 284 -5.85 36.91 46.15
C GLU A 284 -6.98 37.66 45.45
N ASN A 285 -8.03 37.94 46.23
CA ASN A 285 -9.16 38.77 45.85
C ASN A 285 -8.68 40.17 45.44
N SER A 286 -8.61 40.44 44.15
CA SER A 286 -8.66 41.80 43.62
C SER A 286 -9.30 41.80 42.23
N GLY A 287 -10.19 42.77 42.02
CA GLY A 287 -11.23 42.71 41.00
C GLY A 287 -10.75 42.80 39.56
N LYS A 288 -11.66 42.37 38.68
CA LYS A 288 -11.73 42.67 37.23
C LYS A 288 -10.39 42.71 36.50
N LEU A 289 -10.10 41.62 35.78
CA LEU A 289 -9.49 41.68 34.44
C LEU A 289 -9.96 40.46 33.63
N VAL A 290 -11.01 40.69 32.84
CA VAL A 290 -11.39 39.84 31.72
C VAL A 290 -10.24 39.86 30.72
N ARG A 291 -9.41 38.81 30.68
CA ARG A 291 -8.48 38.61 29.57
C ARG A 291 -9.19 37.84 28.47
N ALA A 292 -9.63 38.58 27.45
CA ALA A 292 -10.11 38.04 26.19
C ALA A 292 -9.02 37.17 25.54
N GLY A 293 -9.37 35.95 25.14
CA GLY A 293 -8.62 35.19 24.13
C GLY A 293 -8.00 33.86 24.55
N ARG A 294 -8.06 33.42 25.82
CA ARG A 294 -7.66 32.03 26.14
C ARG A 294 -8.85 31.08 25.93
N PRO A 295 -8.66 29.93 25.25
CA PRO A 295 -9.68 28.91 25.20
C PRO A 295 -9.97 28.43 26.62
N PHE A 296 -11.23 28.48 27.01
CA PHE A 296 -11.69 27.84 28.24
C PHE A 296 -11.89 26.37 27.91
N VAL A 297 -11.15 25.47 28.57
CA VAL A 297 -11.20 24.03 28.33
C VAL A 297 -11.40 23.33 29.65
N THR A 298 -12.30 22.36 29.71
CA THR A 298 -12.43 21.47 30.86
C THR A 298 -11.27 20.49 30.92
N GLU A 299 -10.92 20.00 32.11
CA GLU A 299 -10.03 18.85 32.24
C GLU A 299 -10.57 17.62 31.49
N ASP A 300 -9.66 16.84 30.90
CA ASP A 300 -9.94 15.61 30.19
C ASP A 300 -10.66 14.60 31.09
N MET A 301 -11.73 14.03 30.57
CA MET A 301 -12.49 12.97 31.21
C MET A 301 -12.28 11.67 30.46
N ILE A 302 -12.08 10.58 31.19
CA ILE A 302 -12.01 9.25 30.59
C ILE A 302 -13.41 8.68 30.53
N VAL A 303 -13.89 8.43 29.32
CA VAL A 303 -15.11 7.70 29.02
C VAL A 303 -14.71 6.31 28.58
N ARG A 304 -15.03 5.31 29.39
CA ARG A 304 -14.65 3.92 29.14
C ARG A 304 -15.61 3.24 28.16
N ALA A 305 -15.11 2.18 27.52
CA ALA A 305 -15.88 1.38 26.55
C ALA A 305 -17.20 0.81 27.11
N ASP A 306 -17.25 0.52 28.42
CA ASP A 306 -18.45 0.03 29.14
C ASP A 306 -19.53 1.11 29.35
N GLY A 307 -19.24 2.38 29.03
CA GLY A 307 -20.13 3.53 29.22
C GLY A 307 -19.90 4.27 30.55
N THR A 308 -18.95 3.81 31.38
CA THR A 308 -18.55 4.51 32.60
C THR A 308 -17.94 5.87 32.24
N GLY A 309 -18.38 6.94 32.92
CA GLY A 309 -17.96 8.32 32.67
C GLY A 309 -18.85 9.11 31.69
N MET A 310 -19.79 8.46 30.97
CA MET A 310 -20.67 9.17 30.03
C MET A 310 -21.63 10.15 30.73
N LYS A 311 -22.31 9.72 31.79
CA LYS A 311 -23.25 10.59 32.53
C LYS A 311 -22.52 11.81 33.10
N GLU A 312 -21.36 11.59 33.68
CA GLU A 312 -20.51 12.65 34.22
C GLU A 312 -20.05 13.62 33.12
N ALA A 313 -19.68 13.11 31.94
CA ALA A 313 -19.28 13.93 30.79
C ALA A 313 -20.42 14.84 30.31
N VAL A 314 -21.64 14.31 30.22
CA VAL A 314 -22.84 15.08 29.85
C VAL A 314 -23.18 16.12 30.92
N GLU A 315 -23.11 15.77 32.21
CA GLU A 315 -23.35 16.69 33.32
C GLU A 315 -22.31 17.82 33.37
N LYS A 316 -21.03 17.51 33.13
CA LYS A 316 -19.95 18.51 33.05
C LYS A 316 -20.14 19.44 31.86
N THR A 317 -20.65 18.93 30.73
CA THR A 317 -21.02 19.73 29.56
C THR A 317 -22.13 20.71 29.87
N GLU A 318 -23.16 20.25 30.58
CA GLU A 318 -24.27 21.11 31.01
C GLU A 318 -23.79 22.21 31.96
N LYS A 319 -22.95 21.84 32.93
CA LYS A 319 -22.33 22.78 33.87
C LYS A 319 -21.46 23.80 33.14
N PHE A 320 -20.62 23.36 32.20
CA PHE A 320 -19.77 24.23 31.39
C PHE A 320 -20.59 25.24 30.57
N GLY A 321 -21.71 24.80 29.98
CA GLY A 321 -22.62 25.70 29.27
C GLY A 321 -23.23 26.78 30.17
N LYS A 322 -23.64 26.40 31.39
CA LYS A 322 -24.15 27.34 32.40
C LYS A 322 -23.06 28.32 32.86
N ASP A 323 -21.84 27.84 33.10
CA ASP A 323 -20.69 28.66 33.49
C ASP A 323 -20.31 29.67 32.39
N CYS A 324 -20.54 29.31 31.12
CA CYS A 324 -20.37 30.18 29.96
C CYS A 324 -21.56 31.10 29.66
N GLN A 325 -22.55 31.18 30.57
CA GLN A 325 -23.75 32.04 30.46
C GLN A 325 -24.64 31.75 29.24
N LEU A 326 -24.66 30.51 28.75
CA LEU A 326 -25.59 30.11 27.69
C LEU A 326 -27.04 30.10 28.20
N THR A 327 -27.98 30.42 27.33
CA THR A 327 -29.41 30.31 27.61
C THR A 327 -29.82 28.85 27.80
N GLY A 328 -30.93 28.59 28.51
CA GLY A 328 -31.39 27.23 28.78
C GLY A 328 -31.60 26.37 27.52
N LYS A 329 -31.96 26.97 26.38
CA LYS A 329 -32.10 26.28 25.09
C LYS A 329 -30.74 25.91 24.48
N GLU A 330 -29.73 26.75 24.64
CA GLU A 330 -28.38 26.52 24.10
C GLU A 330 -27.63 25.47 24.92
N VAL A 331 -27.79 25.49 26.25
CA VAL A 331 -27.29 24.45 27.15
C VAL A 331 -27.88 23.08 26.78
N LEU A 332 -29.18 23.01 26.50
CA LEU A 332 -29.83 21.78 26.06
C LEU A 332 -29.26 21.26 24.73
N ARG A 333 -28.98 22.17 23.77
CA ARG A 333 -28.36 21.80 22.49
C ARG A 333 -26.95 21.25 22.67
N LEU A 334 -26.12 21.84 23.54
CA LEU A 334 -24.81 21.29 23.87
C LEU A 334 -24.89 19.93 24.55
N ARG A 335 -25.85 19.76 25.47
CA ARG A 335 -26.09 18.49 26.15
C ARG A 335 -26.43 17.39 25.14
N LEU A 336 -27.39 17.64 24.26
CA LEU A 336 -27.79 16.70 23.20
C LEU A 336 -26.61 16.35 22.27
N LEU A 337 -25.82 17.35 21.88
CA LEU A 337 -24.62 17.10 21.06
C LEU A 337 -23.62 16.21 21.78
N SER A 338 -23.37 16.44 23.07
CA SER A 338 -22.43 15.61 23.86
C SER A 338 -22.91 14.18 24.00
N GLU A 339 -24.20 13.98 24.28
CA GLU A 339 -24.80 12.65 24.48
C GLU A 339 -24.76 11.82 23.19
N GLU A 340 -25.16 12.42 22.07
CA GLU A 340 -25.15 11.74 20.77
C GLU A 340 -23.71 11.50 20.27
N ALA A 341 -22.78 12.43 20.51
CA ALA A 341 -21.36 12.27 20.13
C ALA A 341 -20.66 11.15 20.89
N LEU A 342 -20.89 11.05 22.21
CA LEU A 342 -20.34 9.99 23.04
C LEU A 342 -20.91 8.62 22.65
N THR A 343 -22.22 8.57 22.36
CA THR A 343 -22.91 7.36 21.90
C THR A 343 -22.38 6.89 20.54
N MET A 344 -22.22 7.83 19.61
CA MET A 344 -21.58 7.63 18.30
C MET A 344 -20.18 7.03 18.43
N MET A 345 -19.33 7.66 19.25
CA MET A 345 -17.95 7.23 19.40
C MET A 345 -17.85 5.82 19.99
N ARG A 346 -18.69 5.51 20.99
CA ARG A 346 -18.74 4.18 21.61
C ARG A 346 -19.15 3.08 20.61
N SER A 347 -20.17 3.35 19.79
CA SER A 347 -20.63 2.40 18.75
C SER A 347 -19.51 2.07 17.75
N ILE A 348 -18.69 3.07 17.43
CA ILE A 348 -17.61 2.95 16.45
C ILE A 348 -16.36 2.28 17.03
N LEU A 349 -16.01 2.59 18.28
CA LEU A 349 -14.71 2.18 18.87
C LEU A 349 -14.78 0.95 19.77
N GLN A 350 -15.99 0.51 20.16
CA GLN A 350 -16.39 -0.72 20.88
C GLN A 350 -15.59 -1.13 22.14
N ASN A 351 -14.26 -1.17 22.08
CA ASN A 351 -13.35 -1.64 23.12
C ASN A 351 -12.22 -0.64 23.46
N SER A 352 -12.29 0.61 22.99
CA SER A 352 -11.28 1.64 23.28
C SER A 352 -11.83 2.74 24.19
N ASP A 353 -11.05 3.12 25.20
CA ASP A 353 -11.35 4.27 26.05
C ASP A 353 -11.20 5.58 25.26
N ALA A 354 -12.05 6.55 25.58
CA ALA A 354 -12.05 7.87 24.94
C ALA A 354 -11.82 8.97 25.98
N TYR A 355 -10.92 9.90 25.66
CA TYR A 355 -10.74 11.16 26.34
C TYR A 355 -11.73 12.18 25.80
N TYR A 356 -12.51 12.77 26.70
CA TYR A 356 -13.54 13.76 26.40
C TYR A 356 -13.23 15.07 27.11
N HIS A 357 -13.26 16.18 26.37
CA HIS A 357 -13.27 17.52 26.94
C HIS A 357 -14.12 18.47 26.11
N ILE A 358 -14.67 19.47 26.78
CA ILE A 358 -15.37 20.58 26.15
C ILE A 358 -14.57 21.86 26.35
N GLY A 359 -14.55 22.68 25.31
CA GLY A 359 -14.02 24.03 25.43
C GLY A 359 -14.79 25.06 24.64
N ARG A 360 -14.44 26.33 24.91
CA ARG A 360 -14.97 27.51 24.26
C ARG A 360 -13.82 28.37 23.77
N GLN A 361 -13.88 28.79 22.51
CA GLN A 361 -13.00 29.79 21.93
C GLN A 361 -13.87 30.85 21.25
N LYS A 362 -13.79 32.10 21.73
CA LYS A 362 -14.72 33.18 21.34
C LYS A 362 -16.16 32.71 21.53
N ASP A 363 -16.98 32.63 20.49
CA ASP A 363 -18.39 32.18 20.56
C ASP A 363 -18.58 30.74 20.04
N THR A 364 -17.49 30.05 19.74
CA THR A 364 -17.51 28.66 19.28
C THR A 364 -17.17 27.72 20.43
N TYR A 365 -18.06 26.77 20.66
CA TYR A 365 -17.91 25.66 21.58
C TYR A 365 -17.45 24.45 20.80
N TYR A 366 -16.51 23.70 21.37
CA TYR A 366 -16.01 22.47 20.78
C TYR A 366 -16.08 21.32 21.76
N LEU A 367 -16.62 20.20 21.30
CA LEU A 367 -16.58 18.91 21.97
C LEU A 367 -15.45 18.14 21.32
N HIS A 368 -14.43 17.76 22.08
CA HIS A 368 -13.30 17.01 21.57
C HIS A 368 -13.27 15.63 22.23
N LEU A 369 -13.37 14.62 21.36
CA LEU A 369 -13.29 13.23 21.73
C LEU A 369 -12.06 12.60 21.06
N LYS A 370 -11.15 12.07 21.86
CA LYS A 370 -9.92 11.43 21.39
C LYS A 370 -9.85 10.02 21.92
N SER A 371 -9.58 9.04 21.08
CA SER A 371 -9.39 7.66 21.55
C SER A 371 -8.19 7.03 20.89
N HIS A 372 -7.48 6.21 21.67
CA HIS A 372 -6.37 5.41 21.16
C HIS A 372 -6.90 4.22 20.37
N LEU A 373 -6.36 4.01 19.19
CA LEU A 373 -6.65 2.84 18.38
C LEU A 373 -5.84 1.65 18.90
N ASN A 374 -6.45 0.80 19.73
CA ASN A 374 -5.83 -0.45 20.17
C ASN A 374 -6.59 -1.64 19.56
N LEU A 375 -6.28 -1.97 18.30
CA LEU A 375 -7.02 -2.97 17.53
C LEU A 375 -6.24 -4.28 17.44
N ASP A 376 -6.72 -5.30 18.16
CA ASP A 376 -6.21 -6.68 18.08
C ASP A 376 -6.71 -7.40 16.81
N GLN A 377 -5.99 -8.44 16.38
CA GLN A 377 -6.19 -9.16 15.13
C GLN A 377 -7.55 -9.88 15.02
N GLU A 378 -8.19 -10.21 16.15
CA GLU A 378 -9.53 -10.82 16.20
C GLU A 378 -10.67 -9.81 15.89
N GLN A 379 -10.59 -8.59 16.40
CA GLN A 379 -11.55 -7.52 16.09
C GLN A 379 -11.50 -7.13 14.60
N ARG A 380 -10.35 -7.35 13.95
CA ARG A 380 -10.16 -7.20 12.50
C ARG A 380 -11.00 -8.19 11.68
N GLN A 381 -11.26 -9.40 12.20
CA GLN A 381 -12.02 -10.44 11.49
C GLN A 381 -13.54 -10.27 11.66
N GLN A 382 -13.99 -9.85 12.84
CA GLN A 382 -15.43 -9.56 13.07
C GLN A 382 -15.93 -8.40 12.20
N LEU A 383 -15.11 -7.36 11.99
CA LEU A 383 -15.44 -6.25 11.08
C LEU A 383 -15.45 -6.67 9.60
N LEU A 384 -14.73 -7.72 9.21
CA LEU A 384 -14.76 -8.31 7.86
C LEU A 384 -16.01 -9.18 7.64
N SER A 385 -16.53 -9.83 8.68
CA SER A 385 -17.71 -10.71 8.56
C SER A 385 -19.06 -9.99 8.41
N VAL A 386 -19.11 -8.66 8.57
CA VAL A 386 -20.37 -7.90 8.41
C VAL A 386 -20.60 -7.43 6.96
N SER A 387 -19.73 -7.81 6.01
CA SER A 387 -19.94 -7.52 4.59
C SER A 387 -20.66 -8.68 3.89
N SER A 388 -21.98 -8.73 4.03
CA SER A 388 -22.84 -9.62 3.23
C SER A 388 -23.50 -8.91 2.04
N THR A 389 -23.01 -7.73 1.64
CA THR A 389 -23.47 -7.05 0.42
C THR A 389 -22.30 -6.35 -0.26
N GLY A 390 -21.71 -7.01 -1.26
CA GLY A 390 -20.62 -6.51 -2.09
C GLY A 390 -21.04 -5.39 -3.04
N THR A 391 -21.57 -4.28 -2.52
CA THR A 391 -21.89 -3.09 -3.31
C THR A 391 -21.06 -1.89 -2.84
N ASN A 392 -20.30 -1.32 -3.78
CA ASN A 392 -19.63 -0.01 -3.70
C ASN A 392 -20.67 1.14 -3.66
N ALA A 393 -21.55 1.14 -2.66
CA ALA A 393 -22.39 2.30 -2.38
C ALA A 393 -21.61 3.26 -1.48
N ALA A 394 -21.60 4.56 -1.81
CA ALA A 394 -21.07 5.58 -0.92
C ALA A 394 -21.71 5.41 0.48
N PRO A 395 -20.94 5.48 1.58
CA PRO A 395 -21.49 5.28 2.91
C PRO A 395 -22.62 6.29 3.18
N MET A 396 -23.82 5.75 3.37
CA MET A 396 -25.07 6.44 3.65
C MET A 396 -25.12 6.84 5.15
N GLY A 397 -25.11 8.14 5.46
CA GLY A 397 -25.16 8.69 6.83
C GLY A 397 -23.82 9.03 7.52
N LEU A 398 -23.88 9.83 8.61
CA LEU A 398 -22.71 10.32 9.37
C LEU A 398 -21.90 9.17 10.01
N MET A 399 -22.58 8.22 10.68
CA MET A 399 -21.95 7.04 11.29
C MET A 399 -21.19 6.21 10.25
N ALA A 400 -21.87 5.88 9.14
CA ALA A 400 -21.31 5.04 8.11
C ALA A 400 -20.07 5.69 7.50
N LYS A 401 -20.08 7.01 7.31
CA LYS A 401 -18.92 7.75 6.80
C LYS A 401 -17.74 7.70 7.76
N ILE A 402 -17.95 7.95 9.05
CA ILE A 402 -16.89 7.92 10.07
C ILE A 402 -16.33 6.50 10.23
N SER A 403 -17.21 5.50 10.34
CA SER A 403 -16.82 4.09 10.43
C SER A 403 -16.05 3.64 9.19
N TRP A 404 -16.52 4.01 8.00
CA TRP A 404 -15.84 3.71 6.74
C TRP A 404 -14.47 4.39 6.65
N MET A 405 -14.30 5.64 7.10
CA MET A 405 -12.99 6.30 7.13
C MET A 405 -12.01 5.59 8.05
N ILE A 406 -12.46 5.19 9.25
CA ILE A 406 -11.64 4.44 10.19
C ILE A 406 -11.24 3.08 9.58
N ARG A 407 -12.15 2.43 8.85
CA ARG A 407 -11.88 1.16 8.14
C ARG A 407 -10.91 1.32 6.96
N THR A 408 -11.11 2.32 6.10
CA THR A 408 -10.36 2.45 4.83
C THR A 408 -8.96 3.01 5.01
N THR A 409 -8.75 3.90 5.98
CA THR A 409 -7.41 4.43 6.30
C THR A 409 -6.48 3.38 6.90
N GLN A 410 -7.03 2.26 7.38
CA GLN A 410 -6.27 1.20 8.01
C GLN A 410 -5.98 0.00 7.11
N TYR A 411 -6.55 -0.09 5.89
CA TYR A 411 -6.57 -1.39 5.20
C TYR A 411 -6.43 -1.48 3.68
N ASP A 412 -6.38 -0.43 2.86
CA ASP A 412 -6.24 -0.70 1.41
C ASP A 412 -5.72 0.46 0.55
N LYS A 413 -4.63 0.24 -0.21
CA LYS A 413 -4.19 1.11 -1.32
C LYS A 413 -4.93 0.74 -2.61
N SER A 414 -6.25 0.51 -2.56
CA SER A 414 -6.99 0.11 -3.75
C SER A 414 -7.21 1.30 -4.70
N PRO A 415 -7.37 1.06 -6.02
CA PRO A 415 -7.67 2.11 -7.01
C PRO A 415 -8.90 2.96 -6.67
N ALA A 416 -9.84 2.42 -5.87
CA ALA A 416 -10.99 3.15 -5.38
C ALA A 416 -10.61 4.29 -4.41
N GLN A 417 -9.59 4.09 -3.57
CA GLN A 417 -9.10 5.11 -2.64
C GLN A 417 -8.40 6.26 -3.40
N ALA A 418 -7.63 5.93 -4.45
CA ALA A 418 -7.00 6.90 -5.33
C ALA A 418 -8.02 7.71 -6.14
N SER A 419 -9.08 7.07 -6.66
CA SER A 419 -10.19 7.78 -7.31
C SER A 419 -10.91 8.74 -6.37
N LEU A 420 -11.04 8.41 -5.08
CA LEU A 420 -11.74 9.25 -4.10
C LEU A 420 -10.88 10.41 -3.58
N MET A 421 -9.56 10.23 -3.47
CA MET A 421 -8.61 11.34 -3.27
C MET A 421 -8.63 12.30 -4.47
N ASN A 422 -8.69 11.76 -5.69
CA ASN A 422 -8.81 12.57 -6.91
C ASN A 422 -10.16 13.32 -7.02
N LEU A 423 -11.19 12.90 -6.29
CA LEU A 423 -12.49 13.60 -6.21
C LEU A 423 -12.56 14.62 -5.05
N GLY A 424 -11.50 14.79 -4.26
CA GLY A 424 -11.44 15.79 -3.17
C GLY A 424 -12.34 15.49 -1.96
N LEU A 425 -12.73 14.23 -1.76
CA LEU A 425 -13.69 13.81 -0.73
C LEU A 425 -13.06 13.42 0.62
N ILE A 426 -11.73 13.24 0.64
CA ILE A 426 -10.89 12.97 1.82
C ILE A 426 -9.57 13.70 1.59
N LYS A 427 -9.08 14.44 2.60
CA LYS A 427 -7.73 15.00 2.52
C LYS A 427 -6.72 13.90 2.85
N GLY A 428 -5.80 13.66 1.91
CA GLY A 428 -4.72 12.68 2.04
C GLY A 428 -3.72 13.06 3.13
N PRO A 429 -2.68 12.22 3.33
CA PRO A 429 -1.78 12.39 4.44
C PRO A 429 -1.07 13.74 4.42
N ASP A 430 -1.02 14.42 5.56
CA ASP A 430 -0.34 15.70 5.73
C ASP A 430 1.03 15.52 6.38
N ALA A 431 1.82 16.60 6.41
CA ALA A 431 3.14 16.63 7.04
C ALA A 431 3.10 16.43 8.57
N GLU A 432 1.91 16.51 9.19
CA GLU A 432 1.69 16.35 10.63
C GLU A 432 1.33 14.90 11.03
N GLY A 433 1.35 13.94 10.09
CA GLY A 433 1.10 12.53 10.37
C GLY A 433 -0.38 12.14 10.43
N THR A 434 -1.27 12.99 9.93
CA THR A 434 -2.68 12.66 9.67
C THR A 434 -2.77 11.67 8.53
N LEU A 435 -3.48 10.57 8.69
CA LEU A 435 -3.72 9.58 7.64
C LEU A 435 -4.95 9.93 6.79
N ALA A 436 -5.99 10.47 7.43
CA ALA A 436 -7.11 11.11 6.75
C ALA A 436 -7.77 12.15 7.64
N SER A 437 -8.36 13.15 7.00
CA SER A 437 -9.29 14.07 7.66
C SER A 437 -10.54 14.31 6.82
N TRP A 438 -11.62 14.62 7.52
CA TRP A 438 -12.93 14.89 6.95
C TRP A 438 -13.70 15.89 7.79
N SER A 439 -14.50 16.74 7.13
CA SER A 439 -15.37 17.73 7.75
C SER A 439 -16.79 17.60 7.19
N LEU A 440 -17.78 17.59 8.09
CA LEU A 440 -19.19 17.60 7.74
C LEU A 440 -19.56 18.84 6.92
N LYS A 441 -18.99 19.99 7.26
CA LYS A 441 -19.25 21.25 6.54
C LYS A 441 -18.80 21.15 5.08
N GLU A 442 -17.56 20.72 4.84
CA GLU A 442 -17.01 20.54 3.49
C GLU A 442 -17.82 19.48 2.71
N TYR A 443 -18.25 18.41 3.37
CA TYR A 443 -19.04 17.35 2.75
C TYR A 443 -20.45 17.80 2.35
N LYS A 444 -21.15 18.55 3.21
CA LYS A 444 -22.46 19.13 2.89
C LYS A 444 -22.39 20.11 1.74
N GLU A 445 -21.31 20.88 1.63
CA GLU A 445 -21.08 21.80 0.53
C GLU A 445 -20.97 21.04 -0.81
N GLN A 446 -20.15 19.99 -0.85
CA GLN A 446 -19.98 19.15 -2.03
C GLN A 446 -21.27 18.41 -2.45
N LEU A 447 -22.02 17.87 -1.48
CA LEU A 447 -23.31 17.23 -1.76
C LEU A 447 -24.33 18.23 -2.30
N ASN A 448 -24.35 19.46 -1.77
CA ASN A 448 -25.24 20.50 -2.27
C ASN A 448 -24.90 20.94 -3.70
N THR A 449 -23.63 20.99 -4.07
CA THR A 449 -23.22 21.31 -5.46
C THR A 449 -23.67 20.23 -6.45
N ASN A 450 -23.74 18.97 -6.01
CA ASN A 450 -24.01 17.83 -6.88
C ASN A 450 -25.45 17.31 -6.83
N LYS A 451 -26.29 17.80 -5.90
CA LYS A 451 -27.65 17.28 -5.66
C LYS A 451 -28.58 17.34 -6.87
N GLU A 452 -28.40 18.30 -7.78
CA GLU A 452 -29.24 18.46 -8.97
C GLU A 452 -28.83 17.51 -10.10
N LYS A 453 -27.61 16.99 -10.06
CA LYS A 453 -27.02 16.13 -11.10
C LYS A 453 -26.93 14.66 -10.69
N ASN A 454 -27.09 14.35 -9.41
CA ASN A 454 -26.96 13.00 -8.87
C ASN A 454 -28.02 12.73 -7.79
N THR A 455 -28.95 11.81 -8.08
CA THR A 455 -30.01 11.37 -7.17
C THR A 455 -29.45 10.72 -5.89
N GLU A 456 -28.28 10.09 -5.96
CA GLU A 456 -27.59 9.52 -4.79
C GLU A 456 -27.06 10.61 -3.84
N ALA A 457 -26.59 11.74 -4.39
CA ALA A 457 -26.12 12.87 -3.58
C ALA A 457 -27.28 13.55 -2.83
N ALA A 458 -28.47 13.61 -3.43
CA ALA A 458 -29.68 14.11 -2.79
C ALA A 458 -30.15 13.20 -1.65
N ALA A 459 -30.13 11.87 -1.86
CA ALA A 459 -30.49 10.89 -0.83
C ALA A 459 -29.53 10.92 0.37
N ALA A 460 -28.21 11.00 0.12
CA ALA A 460 -27.20 11.10 1.16
C ALA A 460 -27.34 12.40 1.98
N LEU A 461 -27.73 13.51 1.34
CA LEU A 461 -27.97 14.78 2.03
C LEU A 461 -29.21 14.74 2.93
N ASP A 462 -30.30 14.09 2.48
CA ASP A 462 -31.51 13.90 3.30
C ASP A 462 -31.19 13.07 4.55
N GLU A 463 -30.46 11.96 4.39
CA GLU A 463 -30.09 11.09 5.50
C GLU A 463 -29.13 11.76 6.48
N LEU A 464 -28.17 12.56 6.00
CA LEU A 464 -27.33 13.38 6.88
C LEU A 464 -28.14 14.38 7.69
N ASN A 465 -29.20 14.96 7.12
CA ASN A 465 -30.04 15.92 7.84
C ASN A 465 -30.93 15.25 8.91
N ARG A 466 -31.14 13.93 8.82
CA ARG A 466 -31.84 13.14 9.85
C ARG A 466 -30.98 12.87 11.10
N SER A 467 -29.65 13.02 11.02
CA SER A 467 -28.77 12.87 12.18
C SER A 467 -28.87 14.09 13.12
N ILE A 468 -29.08 13.84 14.41
CA ILE A 468 -29.18 14.88 15.45
C ILE A 468 -27.88 15.70 15.53
N VAL A 469 -26.72 15.04 15.50
CA VAL A 469 -25.42 15.74 15.49
C VAL A 469 -25.24 16.58 14.24
N SER A 470 -25.62 16.06 13.07
CA SER A 470 -25.49 16.80 11.80
C SER A 470 -26.45 17.98 11.69
N SER A 471 -27.62 17.91 12.32
CA SER A 471 -28.62 19.00 12.31
C SER A 471 -28.32 20.08 13.34
N ILE A 472 -27.67 19.74 14.46
CA ILE A 472 -27.37 20.68 15.53
C ILE A 472 -25.96 21.28 15.39
N ALA A 473 -24.94 20.51 15.02
CA ALA A 473 -23.56 20.98 14.93
C ALA A 473 -23.34 21.87 13.70
N ASP A 474 -22.43 22.86 13.83
CA ASP A 474 -22.02 23.68 12.69
C ASP A 474 -20.97 22.97 11.84
N ASP A 475 -20.12 22.17 12.48
CA ASP A 475 -19.16 21.30 11.82
C ASP A 475 -18.82 20.09 12.70
N VAL A 476 -18.52 18.97 12.06
CA VAL A 476 -17.98 17.76 12.68
C VAL A 476 -16.75 17.38 11.90
N SER A 477 -15.59 17.51 12.52
CA SER A 477 -14.32 17.15 11.91
C SER A 477 -13.76 15.89 12.54
N VAL A 478 -13.34 14.94 11.70
CA VAL A 478 -12.68 13.70 12.11
C VAL A 478 -11.26 13.71 11.55
N LYS A 479 -10.29 13.44 12.42
CA LYS A 479 -8.87 13.30 12.09
C LYS A 479 -8.43 11.91 12.55
N ILE A 480 -7.81 11.15 11.66
CA ILE A 480 -7.30 9.82 11.96
C ILE A 480 -5.78 9.89 11.85
N THR A 481 -5.09 9.48 12.91
CA THR A 481 -3.64 9.32 12.93
C THR A 481 -3.28 7.83 13.02
N ARG A 482 -1.99 7.49 13.07
CA ARG A 482 -1.54 6.11 13.28
C ARG A 482 -2.00 5.50 14.61
N THR A 483 -2.19 6.33 15.63
CA THR A 483 -2.39 5.87 17.03
C THR A 483 -3.66 6.40 17.67
N SER A 484 -4.35 7.35 17.04
CA SER A 484 -5.58 7.96 17.57
C SER A 484 -6.62 8.25 16.51
N VAL A 485 -7.89 8.27 16.95
CA VAL A 485 -8.98 8.95 16.26
C VAL A 485 -9.36 10.17 17.09
N ASP A 486 -9.38 11.33 16.44
CA ASP A 486 -9.76 12.62 17.02
C ASP A 486 -11.05 13.11 16.34
N LEU A 487 -12.12 13.24 17.11
CA LEU A 487 -13.43 13.74 16.70
C LEU A 487 -13.67 15.09 17.37
N ILE A 488 -13.83 16.14 16.57
CA ILE A 488 -14.09 17.50 17.07
C ILE A 488 -15.42 17.98 16.49
N ILE A 489 -16.36 18.29 17.37
CA ILE A 489 -17.67 18.84 17.00
C ILE A 489 -17.69 20.30 17.40
N LYS A 490 -18.03 21.18 16.47
CA LYS A 490 -18.09 22.63 16.68
C LYS A 490 -19.52 23.14 16.67
N LYS A 491 -19.84 24.01 17.62
CA LYS A 491 -21.11 24.73 17.67
C LYS A 491 -20.91 26.18 18.10
N THR A 492 -21.41 27.10 17.29
CA THR A 492 -21.46 28.54 17.56
C THR A 492 -22.88 28.88 18.01
N PHE A 493 -22.99 29.70 19.05
CA PHE A 493 -24.25 30.22 19.55
C PHE A 493 -24.36 31.72 19.29
#